data_AF-A0AAD3CLW6-F1
#
_entry.id   AF-A0AAD3CLW6-F1
#
_cell.length_a   1.000
_cell.length_b   1.000
_cell.length_c   1.000
_cell.angle_alpha   90.00
_cell.angle_beta   90.00
_cell.angle_gamma   90.00
#
_symmetry.space_group_name_H-M   'P 1'
#
loop_
_entity.id
_entity.type
_entity.pdbx_description
1 polymer ?
#
loop_
_entity_poly.entity_id
_entity_poly.type
_entity_poly.pdbx_seq_one_letter_code
_entity_poly.pdbx_strand_id
1 'polypeptide(L)'
;MWSFKGVAFVLSAINLFSSPQHASAFAPATATSHLRIENGLSKNTFMLKGSNTVEFELQELRAQFDAMLKQSVRPKMLTQEKRDEIESYSANVIRNCPSPIPLKSLGDDNAKLLQGEWTLVFASENAALGDLPRESTVELSIFPEYKCEYRIKFGNTLGLKSITAKSNYIVDSSPVNPGLVTIVYQDIVSDVLGFKALPVGLFGMLQGRATYIETIWFDGKLWFERGYSPDGVQYFNIYIKK
;
A
#
# COMPACT_ATOMS: atom_id res chain seq x y z
N MET A 1 15.47 29.72 -12.65
CA MET A 1 14.86 30.18 -11.39
C MET A 1 13.90 29.08 -10.93
N TRP A 2 14.27 28.31 -9.91
CA TRP A 2 13.44 27.22 -9.39
C TRP A 2 12.18 27.84 -8.77
N SER A 3 10.99 27.49 -9.29
CA SER A 3 9.72 27.98 -8.73
C SER A 3 9.52 27.41 -7.33
N PHE A 4 9.12 28.25 -6.37
CA PHE A 4 8.77 27.85 -5.00
C PHE A 4 7.77 26.65 -4.95
N LYS A 5 6.98 26.43 -6.00
CA LYS A 5 6.08 25.28 -6.13
C LYS A 5 6.82 23.93 -6.28
N GLY A 6 8.00 23.91 -6.88
CA GLY A 6 8.80 22.69 -7.06
C GLY A 6 9.44 22.17 -5.77
N VAL A 7 9.76 23.07 -4.83
CA VAL A 7 10.38 22.71 -3.54
C VAL A 7 9.34 22.15 -2.56
N ALA A 8 8.15 22.75 -2.49
CA ALA A 8 7.03 22.22 -1.71
C ALA A 8 6.63 20.81 -2.19
N PHE A 9 6.63 20.60 -3.51
CA PHE A 9 6.32 19.32 -4.13
C PHE A 9 7.32 18.19 -3.74
N VAL A 10 8.60 18.51 -3.72
CA VAL A 10 9.67 17.61 -3.26
C VAL A 10 9.49 17.22 -1.79
N LEU A 11 9.16 18.19 -0.92
CA LEU A 11 8.91 17.96 0.51
C LEU A 11 7.72 17.05 0.79
N SER A 12 6.74 17.07 -0.10
CA SER A 12 5.57 16.22 -0.01
C SER A 12 5.79 14.77 -0.47
N ALA A 13 6.59 14.58 -1.53
CA ALA A 13 7.12 13.26 -1.86
C ALA A 13 7.94 12.71 -0.68
N ILE A 14 8.72 13.56 -0.01
CA ILE A 14 9.47 13.24 1.20
C ILE A 14 8.54 12.74 2.33
N ASN A 15 7.38 13.38 2.57
CA ASN A 15 6.42 12.94 3.59
C ASN A 15 5.83 11.55 3.32
N LEU A 16 5.57 11.21 2.06
CA LEU A 16 5.17 9.86 1.63
C LEU A 16 6.24 8.81 1.95
N PHE A 17 7.51 9.18 1.77
CA PHE A 17 8.63 8.33 2.16
C PHE A 17 8.89 8.32 3.66
N SER A 18 8.47 9.32 4.42
CA SER A 18 8.93 9.50 5.79
C SER A 18 7.89 9.23 6.87
N SER A 19 6.66 8.82 6.54
CA SER A 19 5.64 8.50 7.55
C SER A 19 6.16 7.50 8.58
N PRO A 20 6.45 7.93 9.82
CA PRO A 20 6.82 7.05 10.91
C PRO A 20 5.54 6.75 11.70
N GLN A 21 5.10 5.50 11.73
CA GLN A 21 4.00 5.11 12.62
C GLN A 21 4.55 4.29 13.77
N HIS A 22 4.31 4.80 14.97
CA HIS A 22 4.58 4.15 16.24
C HIS A 22 3.84 2.81 16.30
N ALA A 23 4.58 1.70 16.39
CA ALA A 23 4.02 0.42 16.77
C ALA A 23 3.75 0.44 18.29
N SER A 24 2.50 0.68 18.69
CA SER A 24 2.04 0.41 20.05
C SER A 24 1.77 -1.09 20.19
N ALA A 25 2.74 -1.81 20.75
CA ALA A 25 2.58 -3.22 21.13
C ALA A 25 1.50 -3.36 22.22
N PHE A 26 0.36 -3.97 21.88
CA PHE A 26 -0.64 -4.39 22.87
C PHE A 26 -0.30 -5.80 23.35
N ALA A 27 -0.09 -5.94 24.67
CA ALA A 27 0.11 -7.21 25.37
C ALA A 27 -1.19 -8.04 25.41
N PRO A 28 -1.13 -9.39 25.40
CA PRO A 28 -2.32 -10.22 25.43
C PRO A 28 -2.89 -10.31 26.86
N ALA A 29 -4.18 -10.00 27.00
CA ALA A 29 -4.94 -10.30 28.20
C ALA A 29 -5.36 -11.77 28.20
N THR A 30 -4.92 -12.49 29.22
CA THR A 30 -5.33 -13.85 29.56
C THR A 30 -6.82 -13.87 29.89
N ALA A 31 -7.62 -14.66 29.16
CA ALA A 31 -8.98 -14.99 29.55
C ALA A 31 -9.22 -16.50 29.41
N THR A 32 -9.20 -17.16 30.56
CA THR A 32 -9.65 -18.54 30.77
C THR A 32 -11.16 -18.61 30.56
N SER A 33 -11.64 -19.53 29.72
CA SER A 33 -13.02 -20.01 29.82
C SER A 33 -13.12 -21.50 29.52
N HIS A 34 -13.64 -22.21 30.52
CA HIS A 34 -14.16 -23.57 30.48
C HIS A 34 -15.54 -23.54 29.80
N LEU A 35 -15.86 -24.51 28.93
CA LEU A 35 -17.01 -25.42 29.07
C LEU A 35 -17.36 -26.20 27.77
N ARG A 36 -17.45 -27.52 27.96
CA ARG A 36 -18.59 -28.40 27.60
C ARG A 36 -18.90 -28.64 26.12
N ILE A 37 -18.43 -29.80 25.65
CA ILE A 37 -18.88 -30.47 24.43
C ILE A 37 -20.19 -31.21 24.74
N GLU A 38 -21.30 -30.80 24.14
CA GLU A 38 -22.49 -31.63 23.97
C GLU A 38 -22.78 -31.82 22.48
N ASN A 39 -22.82 -33.09 22.08
CA ASN A 39 -23.21 -33.56 20.76
C ASN A 39 -24.66 -33.19 20.46
N GLY A 40 -24.91 -32.51 19.34
CA GLY A 40 -26.24 -32.21 18.85
C GLY A 40 -26.24 -32.08 17.33
N LEU A 41 -26.67 -33.15 16.66
CA LEU A 41 -26.96 -33.18 15.23
C LEU A 41 -28.06 -32.14 14.94
N SER A 42 -27.73 -31.02 14.28
CA SER A 42 -28.73 -30.12 13.72
C SER A 42 -28.30 -29.63 12.35
N LYS A 43 -29.12 -29.96 11.36
CA LYS A 43 -29.04 -29.48 9.98
C LYS A 43 -29.17 -27.96 9.98
N ASN A 44 -28.06 -27.25 9.83
CA ASN A 44 -28.10 -25.85 9.42
C ASN A 44 -27.37 -25.73 8.08
N THR A 45 -28.16 -25.79 7.01
CA THR A 45 -27.84 -25.13 5.74
C THR A 45 -27.69 -23.64 6.02
N PHE A 46 -26.50 -23.23 6.46
CA PHE A 46 -26.14 -21.84 6.60
C PHE A 46 -25.86 -21.31 5.19
N MET A 47 -26.91 -20.85 4.52
CA MET A 47 -26.80 -20.06 3.30
C MET A 47 -25.98 -18.81 3.62
N LEU A 48 -24.73 -18.81 3.16
CA LEU A 48 -23.78 -17.69 3.15
C LEU A 48 -24.32 -16.54 2.29
N LYS A 49 -25.33 -15.81 2.79
CA LYS A 49 -25.90 -14.65 2.07
C LYS A 49 -24.92 -13.47 1.96
N GLY A 50 -23.80 -13.50 2.68
CA GLY A 50 -22.72 -12.50 2.61
C GLY A 50 -21.53 -12.87 1.71
N SER A 51 -21.34 -14.16 1.37
CA SER A 51 -20.19 -14.61 0.56
C SER A 51 -20.28 -14.11 -0.88
N ASN A 52 -21.48 -14.13 -1.47
CA ASN A 52 -21.68 -13.72 -2.86
C ASN A 52 -21.46 -12.22 -3.07
N THR A 53 -21.75 -11.40 -2.05
CA THR A 53 -21.59 -9.93 -2.14
C THR A 53 -20.11 -9.55 -2.11
N VAL A 54 -19.34 -10.13 -1.20
CA VAL A 54 -17.91 -9.83 -1.04
C VAL A 54 -17.10 -10.32 -2.25
N GLU A 55 -17.46 -11.49 -2.78
CA GLU A 55 -16.83 -12.00 -4.00
C GLU A 55 -17.10 -11.11 -5.21
N PHE A 56 -18.35 -10.64 -5.36
CA PHE A 56 -18.71 -9.66 -6.38
C PHE A 56 -17.89 -8.38 -6.26
N GLU A 57 -17.83 -7.78 -5.07
CA GLU A 57 -17.05 -6.55 -4.85
C GLU A 57 -15.57 -6.73 -5.13
N LEU A 58 -14.99 -7.87 -4.76
CA LEU A 58 -13.60 -8.17 -5.08
C LEU A 58 -13.38 -8.30 -6.60
N GLN A 59 -14.31 -8.93 -7.31
CA GLN A 59 -14.27 -9.00 -8.78
C GLN A 59 -14.41 -7.61 -9.42
N GLU A 60 -15.31 -6.78 -8.92
CA GLU A 60 -15.48 -5.39 -9.36
C GLU A 60 -14.21 -4.56 -9.12
N LEU A 61 -13.62 -4.63 -7.93
CA LEU A 61 -12.37 -3.92 -7.63
C LEU A 61 -11.25 -4.34 -8.59
N ARG A 62 -11.07 -5.64 -8.83
CA ARG A 62 -10.08 -6.15 -9.80
C ARG A 62 -10.33 -5.60 -11.20
N ALA A 63 -11.58 -5.64 -11.67
CA ALA A 63 -11.95 -5.15 -13.00
C ALA A 63 -11.73 -3.63 -13.13
N GLN A 64 -12.15 -2.85 -12.13
CA GLN A 64 -11.98 -1.40 -12.11
C GLN A 64 -10.51 -1.00 -12.06
N PHE A 65 -9.69 -1.64 -11.22
CA PHE A 65 -8.25 -1.34 -11.14
C PHE A 65 -7.48 -1.77 -12.40
N ASP A 66 -7.82 -2.92 -12.99
CA ASP A 66 -7.27 -3.33 -14.30
C ASP A 66 -7.62 -2.30 -15.39
N ALA A 67 -8.86 -1.80 -15.41
CA ALA A 67 -9.30 -0.77 -16.34
C ALA A 67 -8.56 0.56 -16.12
N MET A 68 -8.39 0.97 -14.86
CA MET A 68 -7.61 2.17 -14.50
C MET A 68 -6.18 2.09 -14.99
N LEU A 69 -5.51 0.95 -14.82
CA LEU A 69 -4.15 0.74 -15.35
C LEU A 69 -4.12 0.86 -16.88
N LYS A 70 -5.02 0.16 -17.58
CA LYS A 70 -5.08 0.16 -19.06
C LYS A 70 -5.34 1.56 -19.63
N GLN A 71 -6.19 2.34 -18.95
CA GLN A 71 -6.56 3.69 -19.36
C GLN A 71 -5.64 4.76 -18.76
N SER A 72 -4.60 4.37 -18.00
CA SER A 72 -3.71 5.29 -17.28
C SER A 72 -4.44 6.29 -16.36
N VAL A 73 -5.59 5.91 -15.81
CA VAL A 73 -6.33 6.72 -14.83
C VAL A 73 -5.60 6.66 -13.50
N ARG A 74 -5.25 7.84 -12.96
CA ARG A 74 -4.57 7.95 -11.67
C ARG A 74 -5.58 8.05 -10.53
N PRO A 75 -5.23 7.64 -9.31
CA PRO A 75 -6.15 7.70 -8.17
C PRO A 75 -6.70 9.11 -7.93
N LYS A 76 -5.87 10.16 -8.13
CA LYS A 76 -6.28 11.58 -8.01
C LYS A 76 -7.19 12.08 -9.14
N MET A 77 -7.40 11.30 -10.18
CA MET A 77 -8.29 11.64 -11.29
C MET A 77 -9.71 11.13 -11.08
N LEU A 78 -9.93 10.24 -10.12
CA LEU A 78 -11.25 9.70 -9.78
C LEU A 78 -12.18 10.81 -9.29
N THR A 79 -13.44 10.74 -9.70
CA THR A 79 -14.49 11.60 -9.14
C THR A 79 -14.81 11.17 -7.70
N GLN A 80 -15.43 12.05 -6.91
CA GLN A 80 -15.74 11.72 -5.53
C GLN A 80 -16.68 10.52 -5.44
N GLU A 81 -17.68 10.44 -6.32
CA GLU A 81 -18.64 9.33 -6.35
C GLU A 81 -17.95 7.99 -6.59
N LYS A 82 -16.99 7.95 -7.52
CA LYS A 82 -16.23 6.73 -7.81
C LYS A 82 -15.27 6.37 -6.67
N ARG A 83 -14.73 7.37 -5.96
CA ARG A 83 -13.92 7.12 -4.76
C ARG A 83 -14.74 6.51 -3.64
N ASP A 84 -15.92 7.07 -3.37
CA ASP A 84 -16.83 6.56 -2.34
C ASP A 84 -17.26 5.12 -2.64
N GLU A 85 -17.52 4.81 -3.92
CA GLU A 85 -17.83 3.45 -4.39
C GLU A 85 -16.66 2.47 -4.12
N ILE A 86 -15.45 2.82 -4.58
CA ILE A 86 -14.25 1.98 -4.39
C ILE A 86 -13.94 1.82 -2.90
N GLU A 87 -14.07 2.88 -2.11
CA GLU A 87 -13.84 2.86 -0.67
C GLU A 87 -14.82 1.91 0.02
N SER A 88 -16.09 1.97 -0.34
CA SER A 88 -17.14 1.07 0.17
C SER A 88 -16.84 -0.39 -0.12
N TYR A 89 -16.52 -0.73 -1.38
CA TYR A 89 -16.15 -2.09 -1.77
C TYR A 89 -14.89 -2.57 -1.04
N SER A 90 -13.87 -1.71 -0.96
CA SER A 90 -12.61 -2.04 -0.30
C SER A 90 -12.81 -2.29 1.20
N ALA A 91 -13.60 -1.44 1.86
CA ALA A 91 -13.92 -1.59 3.28
C ALA A 91 -14.69 -2.89 3.54
N ASN A 92 -15.61 -3.28 2.66
CA ASN A 92 -16.36 -4.51 2.81
C ASN A 92 -15.49 -5.76 2.57
N VAL A 93 -14.57 -5.73 1.60
CA VAL A 93 -13.56 -6.77 1.38
C VAL A 93 -12.65 -6.91 2.60
N ILE A 94 -12.08 -5.82 3.12
CA ILE A 94 -11.19 -5.87 4.29
C ILE A 94 -11.91 -6.47 5.52
N ARG A 95 -13.19 -6.15 5.71
CA ARG A 95 -13.97 -6.58 6.88
C ARG A 95 -14.43 -8.03 6.79
N ASN A 96 -14.86 -8.46 5.61
CA ASN A 96 -15.60 -9.71 5.43
C ASN A 96 -14.89 -10.75 4.56
N CYS A 97 -13.78 -10.39 3.90
CA CYS A 97 -12.96 -11.30 3.12
C CYS A 97 -11.61 -11.53 3.84
N PRO A 98 -11.36 -12.71 4.42
CA PRO A 98 -10.01 -13.00 4.90
C PRO A 98 -9.03 -12.98 3.72
N SER A 99 -7.79 -12.55 3.99
CA SER A 99 -6.71 -12.58 3.01
C SER A 99 -6.53 -14.02 2.49
N PRO A 100 -6.66 -14.29 1.18
CA PRO A 100 -6.56 -15.64 0.63
C PRO A 100 -5.14 -16.20 0.77
N ILE A 101 -4.13 -15.32 0.74
CA ILE A 101 -2.76 -15.66 1.11
C ILE A 101 -2.54 -15.24 2.57
N PRO A 102 -2.12 -16.16 3.46
CA PRO A 102 -1.81 -15.81 4.84
C PRO A 102 -0.71 -14.77 4.92
N LEU A 103 -0.91 -13.68 5.67
CA LEU A 103 0.04 -12.57 5.74
C LEU A 103 1.43 -12.98 6.26
N LYS A 104 1.48 -13.96 7.16
CA LYS A 104 2.74 -14.55 7.65
C LYS A 104 3.59 -15.17 6.53
N SER A 105 2.96 -15.62 5.45
CA SER A 105 3.67 -16.26 4.33
C SER A 105 4.35 -15.27 3.38
N LEU A 106 4.13 -13.97 3.58
CA LEU A 106 4.74 -12.93 2.74
C LEU A 106 6.26 -12.84 2.91
N GLY A 107 6.81 -13.27 4.05
CA GLY A 107 8.26 -13.32 4.28
C GLY A 107 8.90 -14.67 3.95
N ASP A 108 8.10 -15.70 3.65
CA ASP A 108 8.59 -17.01 3.23
C ASP A 108 9.23 -16.94 1.84
N ASP A 109 10.04 -17.95 1.47
CA ASP A 109 10.67 -18.10 0.15
C ASP A 109 11.38 -16.83 -0.37
N ASN A 110 12.09 -16.12 0.50
CA ASN A 110 12.72 -14.83 0.18
C ASN A 110 11.72 -13.77 -0.33
N ALA A 111 10.54 -13.72 0.29
CA ALA A 111 9.44 -12.83 -0.02
C ALA A 111 9.00 -12.87 -1.50
N LYS A 112 9.05 -14.06 -2.12
CA LYS A 112 8.74 -14.27 -3.54
C LYS A 112 7.35 -13.78 -3.94
N LEU A 113 6.37 -13.88 -3.05
CA LEU A 113 4.99 -13.46 -3.30
C LEU A 113 4.89 -11.95 -3.54
N LEU A 114 5.72 -11.15 -2.86
CA LEU A 114 5.77 -9.70 -2.99
C LEU A 114 6.57 -9.24 -4.22
N GLN A 115 7.45 -10.07 -4.78
CA GLN A 115 8.29 -9.67 -5.93
C GLN A 115 7.43 -9.30 -7.15
N GLY A 116 7.82 -8.23 -7.85
CA GLY A 116 7.13 -7.70 -9.04
C GLY A 116 6.94 -6.18 -8.99
N GLU A 117 6.23 -5.66 -10.00
CA GLU A 117 5.89 -4.24 -10.07
C GLU A 117 4.47 -4.00 -9.56
N TRP A 118 4.35 -3.19 -8.52
CA TRP A 118 3.10 -2.77 -7.91
C TRP A 118 2.81 -1.33 -8.27
N THR A 119 1.56 -1.02 -8.56
CA THR A 119 1.11 0.36 -8.86
C THR A 119 -0.03 0.73 -7.95
N LEU A 120 0.09 1.87 -7.29
CA LEU A 120 -0.96 2.42 -6.44
C LEU A 120 -2.15 2.84 -7.31
N VAL A 121 -3.29 2.19 -7.11
CA VAL A 121 -4.54 2.45 -7.84
C VAL A 121 -5.60 3.13 -6.99
N PHE A 122 -5.49 3.05 -5.66
CA PHE A 122 -6.41 3.74 -4.77
C PHE A 122 -5.76 4.08 -3.43
N ALA A 123 -6.21 5.18 -2.82
CA ALA A 123 -5.93 5.53 -1.44
C ALA A 123 -7.19 6.17 -0.85
N SER A 124 -7.65 5.67 0.32
CA SER A 124 -8.88 6.15 0.95
C SER A 124 -8.74 7.59 1.40
N GLU A 125 -7.61 7.95 2.00
CA GLU A 125 -7.34 9.32 2.42
C GLU A 125 -6.60 10.12 1.35
N ASN A 126 -7.00 11.39 1.20
CA ASN A 126 -6.22 12.32 0.40
C ASN A 126 -4.81 12.52 0.96
N ALA A 127 -4.53 12.36 2.26
CA ALA A 127 -3.20 12.58 2.83
C ALA A 127 -2.10 11.74 2.14
N ALA A 128 -2.39 10.48 1.76
CA ALA A 128 -1.45 9.62 1.05
C ALA A 128 -1.12 10.11 -0.39
N LEU A 129 -1.93 10.99 -0.96
CA LEU A 129 -1.77 11.50 -2.33
C LEU A 129 -1.79 13.03 -2.42
N GLY A 130 -2.02 13.71 -1.30
CA GLY A 130 -2.68 15.02 -1.27
C GLY A 130 -1.86 16.08 -1.94
N ASP A 131 -0.56 15.95 -1.75
CA ASP A 131 0.43 16.87 -2.23
C ASP A 131 1.04 16.46 -3.58
N LEU A 132 0.74 15.25 -4.09
CA LEU A 132 1.22 14.82 -5.40
C LEU A 132 0.45 15.52 -6.53
N PRO A 133 1.08 15.90 -7.65
CA PRO A 133 0.37 16.35 -8.84
C PRO A 133 -0.66 15.31 -9.27
N ARG A 134 -1.78 15.79 -9.84
CA ARG A 134 -2.90 14.93 -10.27
C ARG A 134 -2.47 13.78 -11.19
N GLU A 135 -1.49 14.04 -12.05
CA GLU A 135 -0.97 13.09 -13.04
C GLU A 135 0.12 12.14 -12.49
N SER A 136 0.40 12.19 -11.19
CA SER A 136 1.48 11.39 -10.61
C SER A 136 1.09 9.92 -10.54
N THR A 137 2.07 9.05 -10.79
CA THR A 137 1.94 7.60 -10.60
C THR A 137 2.90 7.16 -9.53
N VAL A 138 2.42 6.35 -8.59
CA VAL A 138 3.23 5.73 -7.55
C VAL A 138 3.41 4.26 -7.90
N GLU A 139 4.65 3.82 -8.01
CA GLU A 139 5.05 2.45 -8.34
C GLU A 139 6.02 1.92 -7.28
N LEU A 140 5.87 0.66 -6.91
CA LEU A 140 6.79 -0.05 -6.02
C LEU A 140 7.27 -1.30 -6.75
N SER A 141 8.56 -1.36 -7.06
CA SER A 141 9.19 -2.53 -7.68
C SER A 141 9.93 -3.31 -6.61
N ILE A 142 9.53 -4.56 -6.39
CA ILE A 142 10.15 -5.46 -5.40
C ILE A 142 10.97 -6.51 -6.15
N PHE A 143 12.27 -6.54 -5.89
CA PHE A 143 13.24 -7.40 -6.54
C PHE A 143 13.66 -8.57 -5.62
N PRO A 144 14.27 -9.62 -6.18
CA PRO A 144 14.99 -10.61 -5.38
C PRO A 144 16.07 -9.96 -4.49
N GLU A 145 16.55 -10.70 -3.49
CA GLU A 145 17.58 -10.25 -2.54
C GLU A 145 17.15 -9.07 -1.65
N TYR A 146 15.86 -8.94 -1.35
CA TYR A 146 15.37 -7.94 -0.40
C TYR A 146 15.63 -6.49 -0.82
N LYS A 147 15.67 -6.23 -2.13
CA LYS A 147 15.82 -4.89 -2.72
C LYS A 147 14.50 -4.41 -3.30
N CYS A 148 14.20 -3.12 -3.16
CA CYS A 148 13.04 -2.52 -3.80
C CYS A 148 13.32 -1.10 -4.28
N GLU A 149 12.51 -0.65 -5.23
CA GLU A 149 12.48 0.73 -5.71
C GLU A 149 11.07 1.28 -5.56
N TYR A 150 10.93 2.37 -4.80
CA TYR A 150 9.70 3.13 -4.75
C TYR A 150 9.84 4.35 -5.67
N ARG A 151 9.01 4.42 -6.69
CA ARG A 151 9.11 5.39 -7.77
C ARG A 151 7.84 6.22 -7.85
N ILE A 152 8.02 7.54 -7.82
CA ILE A 152 6.97 8.50 -8.15
C ILE A 152 7.29 9.04 -9.53
N LYS A 153 6.43 8.75 -10.50
CA LYS A 153 6.51 9.32 -11.86
C LYS A 153 5.60 10.54 -11.94
N PHE A 154 6.10 11.59 -12.57
CA PHE A 154 5.35 12.82 -12.81
C PHE A 154 4.90 12.89 -14.26
N GLY A 155 3.77 13.57 -14.48
CA GLY A 155 3.38 13.98 -15.83
C GLY A 155 4.34 15.02 -16.42
N ASN A 156 4.06 15.47 -17.64
CA ASN A 156 4.90 16.40 -18.42
C ASN A 156 5.02 17.83 -17.86
N THR A 157 4.65 18.09 -16.61
CA THR A 157 4.40 19.44 -16.12
C THR A 157 5.62 20.17 -15.55
N LEU A 158 6.70 19.49 -15.15
CA LEU A 158 7.72 20.13 -14.30
C LEU A 158 9.19 19.83 -14.66
N GLY A 159 9.48 19.17 -15.78
CA GLY A 159 10.85 18.79 -16.16
C GLY A 159 11.48 17.69 -15.27
N LEU A 160 10.99 17.50 -14.04
CA LEU A 160 11.19 16.32 -13.21
C LEU A 160 10.29 15.19 -13.73
N LYS A 161 10.88 14.11 -14.23
CA LYS A 161 10.16 12.94 -14.78
C LYS A 161 9.83 11.93 -13.70
N SER A 162 10.75 11.71 -12.76
CA SER A 162 10.54 10.78 -11.66
C SER A 162 11.48 11.03 -10.50
N ILE A 163 11.04 10.65 -9.31
CA ILE A 163 11.88 10.42 -8.13
C ILE A 163 11.82 8.92 -7.85
N THR A 164 12.99 8.29 -7.68
CA THR A 164 13.09 6.87 -7.30
C THR A 164 13.89 6.76 -6.02
N ALA A 165 13.30 6.17 -5.00
CA ALA A 165 13.98 5.78 -3.77
C ALA A 165 14.36 4.30 -3.88
N LYS A 166 15.66 4.04 -3.92
CA LYS A 166 16.23 2.70 -3.84
C LYS A 166 16.32 2.31 -2.37
N SER A 167 15.83 1.12 -2.06
CA SER A 167 15.67 0.68 -0.68
C SER A 167 15.98 -0.80 -0.54
N ASN A 168 16.27 -1.21 0.69
CA ASN A 168 16.16 -2.60 1.09
C ASN A 168 14.83 -2.80 1.81
N TYR A 169 14.30 -4.01 1.83
CA TYR A 169 13.09 -4.32 2.57
C TYR A 169 13.21 -5.58 3.41
N ILE A 170 12.44 -5.65 4.49
CA ILE A 170 12.33 -6.81 5.38
C ILE A 170 10.84 -7.10 5.55
N VAL A 171 10.47 -8.38 5.66
CA VAL A 171 9.08 -8.78 5.89
C VAL A 171 9.01 -9.56 7.20
N ASP A 172 8.24 -9.06 8.15
CA ASP A 172 7.99 -9.73 9.42
C ASP A 172 7.01 -10.89 9.21
N SER A 173 7.48 -12.10 9.53
CA SER A 173 6.69 -13.34 9.49
C SER A 173 6.33 -13.84 10.89
N SER A 174 6.64 -13.06 11.93
CA SER A 174 6.34 -13.40 13.31
C SER A 174 4.84 -13.41 13.57
N PRO A 175 4.39 -14.12 14.61
CA PRO A 175 2.99 -14.07 15.04
C PRO A 175 2.54 -12.68 15.55
N VAL A 176 3.49 -11.77 15.81
CA VAL A 176 3.22 -10.46 16.40
C VAL A 176 2.77 -9.47 15.34
N ASN A 177 3.50 -9.36 14.22
CA ASN A 177 3.19 -8.44 13.12
C ASN A 177 3.26 -9.15 11.75
N PRO A 178 2.42 -10.17 11.49
CA PRO A 178 2.51 -10.94 10.27
C PRO A 178 2.22 -10.06 9.04
N GLY A 179 3.17 -10.00 8.11
CA GLY A 179 3.04 -9.23 6.87
C GLY A 179 3.42 -7.75 6.99
N LEU A 180 4.06 -7.35 8.09
CA LEU A 180 4.67 -6.01 8.22
C LEU A 180 5.89 -5.93 7.31
N VAL A 181 5.84 -5.04 6.31
CA VAL A 181 6.96 -4.77 5.41
C VAL A 181 7.68 -3.52 5.90
N THR A 182 8.96 -3.67 6.21
CA THR A 182 9.83 -2.55 6.59
C THR A 182 10.72 -2.19 5.41
N ILE A 183 10.60 -0.97 4.88
CA ILE A 183 11.43 -0.46 3.78
C ILE A 183 12.45 0.51 4.35
N VAL A 184 13.74 0.26 4.11
CA VAL A 184 14.84 1.12 4.54
C VAL A 184 15.49 1.79 3.34
N TYR A 185 15.36 3.11 3.26
CA TYR A 185 15.86 3.91 2.13
C TYR A 185 17.39 3.93 2.11
N GLN A 186 17.97 3.56 0.97
CA GLN A 186 19.41 3.54 0.76
C GLN A 186 19.89 4.73 -0.07
N ASP A 187 19.15 5.09 -1.11
CA ASP A 187 19.53 6.15 -2.03
C ASP A 187 18.27 6.72 -2.69
N ILE A 188 18.26 8.02 -2.96
CA ILE A 188 17.15 8.68 -3.64
C ILE A 188 17.68 9.46 -4.83
N VAL A 189 17.23 9.02 -6.00
CA VAL A 189 17.66 9.55 -7.29
C VAL A 189 16.49 10.25 -7.99
N SER A 190 16.80 11.32 -8.71
CA SER A 190 15.83 12.04 -9.54
C SER A 190 16.21 11.99 -11.01
N ASP A 191 15.21 12.00 -11.89
CA ASP A 191 15.36 12.23 -13.33
C ASP A 191 14.80 13.61 -13.66
N VAL A 192 15.69 14.56 -13.98
CA VAL A 192 15.34 15.95 -14.31
C VAL A 192 15.86 16.26 -15.71
N LEU A 193 14.96 16.62 -16.63
CA LEU A 193 15.27 17.12 -17.98
C LEU A 193 16.27 16.24 -18.78
N GLY A 194 16.25 14.92 -18.58
CA GLY A 194 17.14 13.98 -19.26
C GLY A 194 18.47 13.74 -18.56
N PHE A 195 18.77 14.46 -17.48
CA PHE A 195 19.83 14.13 -16.55
C PHE A 195 19.32 13.06 -15.57
N LYS A 196 19.78 11.82 -15.78
CA LYS A 196 19.43 10.68 -14.94
C LYS A 196 20.28 10.66 -13.68
N ALA A 197 19.64 10.27 -12.57
CA ALA A 197 20.28 9.99 -11.29
C ALA A 197 21.02 11.17 -10.65
N LEU A 198 20.41 12.36 -10.70
CA LEU A 198 20.93 13.47 -9.91
C LEU A 198 20.61 13.21 -8.43
N PRO A 199 21.64 13.09 -7.56
CA PRO A 199 21.43 13.03 -6.13
C PRO A 199 20.86 14.38 -5.71
N VAL A 200 19.61 14.36 -5.27
CA VAL A 200 18.92 15.57 -4.85
C VAL A 200 19.31 15.79 -3.39
N GLY A 201 20.20 16.77 -3.14
CA GLY A 201 20.82 17.00 -1.83
C GLY A 201 19.87 17.17 -0.64
N LEU A 202 18.58 17.45 -0.88
CA LEU A 202 17.53 17.47 0.15
C LEU A 202 17.07 16.07 0.59
N PHE A 203 17.20 15.05 -0.27
CA PHE A 203 16.73 13.68 -0.04
C PHE A 203 17.77 12.78 0.63
N GLY A 204 19.02 13.22 0.73
CA GLY A 204 20.02 12.57 1.59
C GLY A 204 19.55 12.45 3.05
N MET A 205 18.63 13.31 3.49
CA MET A 205 18.01 13.25 4.83
C MET A 205 17.07 12.05 5.05
N LEU A 206 16.63 11.40 3.97
CA LEU A 206 15.80 10.19 4.02
C LEU A 206 16.64 8.91 4.01
N GLN A 207 17.89 8.97 3.58
CA GLN A 207 18.78 7.83 3.61
C GLN A 207 18.92 7.31 5.05
N GLY A 208 18.74 6.00 5.22
CA GLY A 208 18.73 5.33 6.52
C GLY A 208 17.41 5.41 7.29
N ARG A 209 16.41 6.17 6.82
CA ARG A 209 15.06 6.12 7.41
C ARG A 209 14.35 4.85 6.98
N ALA A 210 13.41 4.42 7.82
CA ALA A 210 12.56 3.27 7.56
C ALA A 210 11.09 3.70 7.48
N THR A 211 10.35 3.07 6.57
CA THR A 211 8.88 3.10 6.51
C THR A 211 8.35 1.73 6.85
N TYR A 212 7.25 1.71 7.59
CA TYR A 212 6.57 0.51 8.02
C TYR A 212 5.24 0.43 7.28
N ILE A 213 5.03 -0.68 6.58
CA ILE A 213 3.84 -0.93 5.78
C ILE A 213 3.11 -2.13 6.39
N GLU A 214 1.95 -1.88 6.99
CA GLU A 214 1.11 -2.93 7.54
C GLU A 214 0.25 -3.53 6.42
N THR A 215 0.57 -4.74 5.97
CA THR A 215 -0.30 -5.44 5.02
C THR A 215 -1.55 -5.93 5.74
N ILE A 216 -2.73 -5.65 5.17
CA ILE A 216 -4.02 -6.08 5.75
C ILE A 216 -4.76 -7.10 4.90
N TRP A 217 -4.49 -7.13 3.59
CA TRP A 217 -5.08 -8.10 2.68
C TRP A 217 -4.19 -8.30 1.45
N PHE A 218 -4.02 -9.54 1.00
CA PHE A 218 -3.14 -9.88 -0.12
C PHE A 218 -3.62 -11.14 -0.87
N ASP A 219 -3.68 -11.07 -2.21
CA ASP A 219 -3.99 -12.22 -3.07
C ASP A 219 -2.96 -12.51 -4.17
N GLY A 220 -1.84 -11.78 -4.17
CA GLY A 220 -0.80 -11.88 -5.19
C GLY A 220 -1.04 -11.03 -6.43
N LYS A 221 -2.23 -10.43 -6.60
CA LYS A 221 -2.57 -9.47 -7.66
C LYS A 221 -2.91 -8.08 -7.08
N LEU A 222 -3.69 -8.03 -6.02
CA LEU A 222 -4.00 -6.85 -5.23
C LEU A 222 -3.33 -6.96 -3.86
N TRP A 223 -2.85 -5.82 -3.38
CA TRP A 223 -2.21 -5.66 -2.09
C TRP A 223 -2.79 -4.44 -1.39
N PHE A 224 -3.37 -4.67 -0.22
CA PHE A 224 -3.98 -3.65 0.61
C PHE A 224 -3.08 -3.40 1.80
N GLU A 225 -2.72 -2.14 1.98
CA GLU A 225 -1.90 -1.66 3.08
C GLU A 225 -2.75 -0.77 3.99
N ARG A 226 -2.45 -0.79 5.28
CA ARG A 226 -2.97 0.15 6.26
C ARG A 226 -1.92 1.19 6.61
N GLY A 227 -2.38 2.42 6.76
CA GLY A 227 -1.62 3.49 7.39
C GLY A 227 -2.49 4.29 8.36
N TYR A 228 -1.85 5.16 9.12
CA TYR A 228 -2.47 6.10 10.05
C TYR A 228 -2.01 7.52 9.73
N SER A 229 -2.93 8.47 9.63
CA SER A 229 -2.60 9.88 9.49
C SER A 229 -1.89 10.40 10.75
N PRO A 230 -1.27 11.59 10.72
CA PRO A 230 -0.70 12.21 11.91
C PRO A 230 -1.72 12.36 13.06
N ASP A 231 -3.00 12.49 12.72
CA ASP A 231 -4.11 12.60 13.67
C ASP A 231 -4.61 11.21 14.16
N GLY A 232 -3.95 10.13 13.75
CA GLY A 232 -4.30 8.75 14.11
C GLY A 232 -5.47 8.16 13.31
N VAL A 233 -5.95 8.86 12.27
CA VAL A 233 -7.03 8.36 11.41
C VAL A 233 -6.50 7.25 10.52
N GLN A 234 -7.14 6.09 10.55
CA GLN A 234 -6.75 4.97 9.70
C GLN A 234 -7.14 5.25 8.24
N TYR A 235 -6.21 4.99 7.33
CA TYR A 235 -6.43 4.94 5.90
C TYR A 235 -5.91 3.64 5.31
N PHE A 236 -6.28 3.35 4.07
CA PHE A 236 -5.73 2.22 3.34
C PHE A 236 -5.31 2.62 1.93
N ASN A 237 -4.24 1.97 1.47
CA ASN A 237 -3.71 2.08 0.12
C ASN A 237 -3.91 0.74 -0.59
N ILE A 238 -4.21 0.78 -1.88
CA ILE A 238 -4.41 -0.41 -2.69
C ILE A 238 -3.49 -0.37 -3.90
N TYR A 239 -2.66 -1.40 -4.00
CA TYR A 239 -1.78 -1.62 -5.12
C TYR A 239 -2.27 -2.79 -5.95
N ILE A 240 -2.02 -2.70 -7.24
CA ILE A 240 -2.22 -3.79 -8.19
C ILE A 240 -0.87 -4.16 -8.81
N LYS A 241 -0.65 -5.46 -8.97
CA LYS A 241 0.51 -6.02 -9.64
C LYS A 241 0.35 -5.92 -11.14
N LYS A 242 1.38 -5.43 -11.83
CA LYS A 242 1.46 -5.36 -13.29
C LYS A 242 1.85 -6.69 -13.92
#